data_AF-A0A073AX11-F1
#
_entry.id   AF-A0A073AX11-F1
#
_cell.length_a   1.000
_cell.length_b   1.000
_cell.length_c   1.000
_cell.angle_alpha   90.00
_cell.angle_beta   90.00
_cell.angle_gamma   90.00
#
_symmetry.space_group_name_H-M   'P 1'
#
loop_
_entity.id
_entity.type
_entity.pdbx_description
1 polymer ?
#
loop_
_entity_poly.entity_id
_entity_poly.type
_entity_poly.pdbx_seq_one_letter_code
_entity_poly.pdbx_strand_id
1 'polypeptide(L)'
;MENKSKVASVVGTVCVVAVGVVGFLADGFSVLDRITGSADQKASPAAPSPELTAPPSEDPAMVAQPSASTAPAAQLQFGEPEEVLWSVSDTACFQTHKINWDALGSSPAADPGEADFSYGTSDCSPPSFHATHGSLVPPGTATDVMTCRSAAMAGALPIWVNNRDLEELGLVPGAAICIVTDQGRVVRAEIDEVITLSNIGSPSFRGTAKIWIPK
;
A
#
# COMPACT_ATOMS: atom_id res chain seq x y z
N MET A 1 -36.02 51.36 -5.35
CA MET A 1 -34.75 51.71 -6.03
C MET A 1 -33.99 50.42 -6.24
N GLU A 2 -33.91 50.03 -7.50
CA GLU A 2 -33.29 48.81 -8.00
C GLU A 2 -31.76 48.86 -8.02
N ASN A 3 -31.19 47.67 -8.28
CA ASN A 3 -29.85 47.37 -8.81
C ASN A 3 -28.71 47.28 -7.79
N LYS A 4 -27.79 46.30 -7.85
CA LYS A 4 -27.50 45.33 -8.91
C LYS A 4 -26.70 44.16 -8.35
N SER A 5 -27.02 42.99 -8.89
CA SER A 5 -26.30 41.73 -8.85
C SER A 5 -24.81 41.87 -9.19
N LYS A 6 -23.94 41.13 -8.49
CA LYS A 6 -22.62 40.72 -9.00
C LYS A 6 -22.48 39.21 -8.83
N VAL A 7 -22.88 38.51 -9.87
CA VAL A 7 -22.43 37.16 -10.19
C VAL A 7 -20.96 37.27 -10.60
N ALA A 8 -20.06 36.70 -9.82
CA ALA A 8 -18.67 36.50 -10.25
C ALA A 8 -18.57 35.13 -10.90
N SER A 9 -18.61 35.13 -12.23
CA SER A 9 -18.20 34.04 -13.09
C SER A 9 -16.69 34.12 -13.29
N VAL A 10 -15.94 33.11 -12.86
CA VAL A 10 -14.57 32.84 -13.32
C VAL A 10 -14.49 31.31 -13.48
N VAL A 11 -14.87 30.82 -14.67
CA VAL A 11 -13.93 30.29 -15.68
C VAL A 11 -13.07 29.17 -15.12
N GLY A 12 -13.49 27.94 -15.41
CA GLY A 12 -12.81 26.72 -15.03
C GLY A 12 -11.45 26.58 -15.71
N THR A 13 -10.49 26.10 -14.93
CA THR A 13 -9.28 25.48 -15.45
C THR A 13 -9.40 23.98 -15.18
N VAL A 14 -9.82 23.25 -16.22
CA VAL A 14 -9.78 21.78 -16.22
C VAL A 14 -8.32 21.39 -16.44
N CYS A 15 -7.63 20.98 -15.39
CA CYS A 15 -6.35 20.28 -15.54
C CYS A 15 -6.66 18.86 -16.06
N VAL A 16 -6.53 18.68 -17.37
CA VAL A 16 -6.49 17.35 -17.99
C VAL A 16 -5.16 16.71 -17.61
N VAL A 17 -5.17 15.81 -16.64
CA VAL A 17 -4.04 14.89 -16.43
C VAL A 17 -4.11 13.86 -17.54
N ALA A 18 -3.20 13.97 -18.52
CA ALA A 18 -3.00 12.96 -19.53
C ALA A 18 -2.50 11.67 -18.85
N VAL A 19 -3.36 10.65 -18.82
CA VAL A 19 -2.99 9.28 -18.44
C VAL A 19 -2.11 8.73 -19.56
N GLY A 20 -0.80 8.83 -19.39
CA GLY A 20 0.18 8.15 -20.21
C GLY A 20 0.19 6.67 -19.86
N VAL A 21 -0.48 5.86 -20.67
CA VAL A 21 -0.32 4.40 -20.69
C VAL A 21 1.06 4.10 -21.24
N VAL A 22 1.99 3.69 -20.38
CA VAL A 22 3.21 2.99 -20.79
C VAL A 22 3.13 1.60 -20.19
N GLY A 23 2.59 0.67 -20.98
CA GLY A 23 2.89 -0.74 -20.79
C GLY A 23 4.28 -0.99 -21.35
N PHE A 24 5.21 -1.46 -20.55
CA PHE A 24 6.31 -2.27 -21.06
C PHE A 24 6.73 -3.34 -20.05
N LEU A 25 7.01 -4.49 -20.65
CA LEU A 25 7.32 -5.80 -20.13
C LEU A 25 8.47 -5.85 -19.13
N ALA A 26 8.44 -6.94 -18.35
CA ALA A 26 9.50 -7.42 -17.47
C ALA A 26 10.88 -7.45 -18.14
N ASP A 27 11.92 -7.08 -17.40
CA ASP A 27 13.03 -7.97 -17.03
C ASP A 27 14.12 -7.21 -16.24
N GLY A 28 14.65 -7.88 -15.21
CA GLY A 28 16.09 -7.95 -14.94
C GLY A 28 16.82 -6.77 -14.26
N PHE A 29 17.22 -7.02 -13.01
CA PHE A 29 18.31 -6.35 -12.28
C PHE A 29 19.60 -6.14 -13.11
N SER A 30 20.24 -4.97 -13.01
CA SER A 30 21.58 -4.82 -12.39
C SER A 30 22.08 -3.39 -12.36
N VAL A 31 22.76 -3.07 -11.26
CA VAL A 31 23.38 -1.82 -10.87
C VAL A 31 24.81 -1.73 -11.42
N LEU A 32 25.30 -0.50 -11.60
CA LEU A 32 26.70 -0.06 -11.87
C LEU A 32 27.22 -0.26 -13.31
N ASP A 33 27.44 0.81 -14.07
CA ASP A 33 28.74 1.50 -14.05
C ASP A 33 28.67 2.85 -14.78
N ARG A 34 29.40 3.81 -14.23
CA ARG A 34 29.58 5.19 -14.70
C ARG A 34 30.95 5.17 -15.38
N ILE A 35 31.11 5.70 -16.59
CA ILE A 35 32.30 6.42 -17.13
C ILE A 35 32.45 6.26 -18.67
N THR A 36 32.34 7.42 -19.34
CA THR A 36 32.97 7.89 -20.61
C THR A 36 32.83 7.11 -21.92
N GLY A 37 32.35 7.81 -22.95
CA GLY A 37 32.44 7.40 -24.35
C GLY A 37 33.62 8.01 -25.11
N SER A 38 33.94 7.33 -26.22
CA SER A 38 34.70 7.74 -27.43
C SER A 38 36.21 7.94 -27.29
N ALA A 39 37.09 7.53 -28.21
CA ALA A 39 37.05 6.76 -29.45
C ALA A 39 38.51 6.41 -29.84
N ASP A 40 38.75 5.37 -30.67
CA ASP A 40 39.59 5.40 -31.89
C ASP A 40 40.13 4.01 -32.32
N GLN A 41 39.82 3.65 -33.59
CA GLN A 41 40.64 2.96 -34.62
C GLN A 41 41.30 1.58 -34.30
N LYS A 42 41.32 0.55 -35.16
CA LYS A 42 41.39 0.48 -36.63
C LYS A 42 41.26 -0.99 -37.13
N ALA A 43 40.80 -1.12 -38.38
CA ALA A 43 41.10 -2.15 -39.41
C ALA A 43 40.44 -3.55 -39.37
N SER A 44 39.71 -3.85 -40.45
CA SER A 44 39.27 -5.17 -40.94
C SER A 44 40.30 -5.73 -41.94
N PRO A 45 40.38 -7.07 -42.17
CA PRO A 45 39.67 -7.65 -43.33
C PRO A 45 39.07 -9.06 -43.08
N ALA A 46 38.25 -9.52 -44.04
CA ALA A 46 37.38 -10.69 -43.96
C ALA A 46 37.94 -12.02 -44.54
N ALA A 47 37.38 -13.14 -44.01
CA ALA A 47 37.15 -14.50 -44.57
C ALA A 47 38.37 -15.41 -44.87
N PRO A 48 38.31 -16.76 -44.65
CA PRO A 48 37.20 -17.66 -45.04
C PRO A 48 36.78 -18.77 -44.03
N SER A 49 35.62 -19.38 -44.27
CA SER A 49 35.15 -20.64 -43.65
C SER A 49 36.01 -21.85 -44.03
N PRO A 50 36.05 -22.87 -43.16
CA PRO A 50 35.91 -24.25 -43.63
C PRO A 50 34.89 -25.07 -42.82
N GLU A 51 34.48 -26.15 -43.49
CA GLU A 51 33.43 -27.14 -43.19
C GLU A 51 33.52 -27.93 -41.88
N LEU A 52 32.33 -28.45 -41.52
CA LEU A 52 31.99 -29.67 -40.77
C LEU A 52 33.11 -30.39 -39.99
N THR A 53 32.90 -30.53 -38.68
CA THR A 53 32.99 -31.83 -37.99
C THR A 53 32.09 -31.82 -36.76
N ALA A 54 31.07 -32.67 -36.72
CA ALA A 54 30.32 -32.97 -35.50
C ALA A 54 31.00 -34.09 -34.71
N PRO A 55 31.09 -34.00 -33.37
CA PRO A 55 31.23 -35.16 -32.50
C PRO A 55 29.92 -35.42 -31.72
N PRO A 56 29.78 -36.63 -31.11
CA PRO A 56 28.51 -37.32 -30.97
C PRO A 56 27.65 -36.87 -29.79
N SER A 57 26.37 -37.22 -29.90
CA SER A 57 25.34 -37.13 -28.86
C SER A 57 25.77 -37.82 -27.57
N GLU A 58 25.72 -37.07 -26.47
CA GLU A 58 25.56 -37.63 -25.13
C GLU A 58 24.25 -37.06 -24.55
N ASP A 59 23.34 -37.97 -24.21
CA ASP A 59 22.07 -37.73 -23.52
C ASP A 59 22.32 -36.93 -22.22
N PRO A 60 21.73 -35.74 -22.03
CA PRO A 60 21.54 -35.25 -20.68
C PRO A 60 20.36 -36.01 -20.08
N ALA A 61 20.68 -36.83 -19.09
CA ALA A 61 19.72 -37.45 -18.18
C ALA A 61 18.61 -36.46 -17.83
N MET A 62 17.39 -36.83 -18.21
CA MET A 62 16.15 -36.18 -17.82
C MET A 62 16.11 -36.09 -16.28
N VAL A 63 16.51 -34.96 -15.73
CA VAL A 63 16.21 -34.61 -14.34
C VAL A 63 14.70 -34.51 -14.29
N ALA A 64 14.06 -35.51 -13.71
CA ALA A 64 12.63 -35.50 -13.45
C ALA A 64 12.33 -34.24 -12.64
N GLN A 65 11.75 -33.22 -13.30
CA GLN A 65 11.13 -32.09 -12.61
C GLN A 65 10.12 -32.68 -11.63
N PRO A 66 10.17 -32.33 -10.34
CA PRO A 66 9.08 -32.67 -9.45
C PRO A 66 7.84 -31.97 -10.04
N SER A 67 6.87 -32.77 -10.47
CA SER A 67 5.58 -32.27 -10.92
C SER A 67 5.06 -31.31 -9.86
N ALA A 68 5.05 -30.02 -10.16
CA ALA A 68 4.41 -29.02 -9.34
C ALA A 68 2.94 -29.41 -9.28
N SER A 69 2.55 -30.06 -8.18
CA SER A 69 1.16 -30.35 -7.87
C SER A 69 0.44 -29.01 -7.88
N THR A 70 -0.29 -28.74 -8.96
CA THR A 70 -1.14 -27.55 -9.07
C THR A 70 -2.41 -27.86 -8.28
N ALA A 71 -2.25 -28.10 -6.98
CA ALA A 71 -3.40 -28.01 -6.09
C ALA A 71 -3.92 -26.58 -6.23
N PRO A 72 -5.22 -26.38 -6.50
CA PRO A 72 -5.80 -25.05 -6.50
C PRO A 72 -5.44 -24.39 -5.18
N ALA A 73 -4.79 -23.23 -5.21
CA ALA A 73 -4.58 -22.45 -3.99
C ALA A 73 -5.95 -22.28 -3.34
N ALA A 74 -6.07 -22.68 -2.06
CA ALA A 74 -7.31 -22.50 -1.32
C ALA A 74 -7.71 -21.02 -1.46
N GLN A 75 -8.86 -20.77 -2.08
CA GLN A 75 -9.37 -19.42 -2.20
C GLN A 75 -9.69 -18.94 -0.78
N LEU A 76 -9.09 -17.83 -0.38
CA LEU A 76 -9.40 -17.19 0.89
C LEU A 76 -10.87 -16.79 0.88
N GLN A 77 -11.63 -17.27 1.87
CA GLN A 77 -13.05 -16.99 2.02
C GLN A 77 -13.27 -16.15 3.28
N PHE A 78 -14.18 -15.19 3.16
CA PHE A 78 -14.53 -14.28 4.25
C PHE A 78 -16.04 -14.25 4.47
N GLY A 79 -16.45 -13.97 5.70
CA GLY A 79 -17.84 -13.65 6.04
C GLY A 79 -18.29 -12.28 5.57
N GLU A 80 -19.55 -11.94 5.89
CA GLU A 80 -20.01 -10.55 5.87
C GLU A 80 -19.20 -9.75 6.91
N PRO A 81 -18.80 -8.50 6.63
CA PRO A 81 -18.01 -7.75 7.58
C PRO A 81 -18.82 -7.35 8.81
N GLU A 82 -18.18 -7.40 9.97
CA GLU A 82 -18.69 -6.76 11.18
C GLU A 82 -18.28 -5.27 11.18
N GLU A 83 -19.17 -4.38 11.63
CA GLU A 83 -18.87 -2.95 11.75
C GLU A 83 -18.57 -2.57 13.20
N VAL A 84 -17.46 -1.86 13.43
CA VAL A 84 -17.06 -1.38 14.75
C VAL A 84 -16.66 0.09 14.68
N LEU A 85 -16.96 0.86 15.73
CA LEU A 85 -16.42 2.21 15.87
C LEU A 85 -14.96 2.16 16.31
N TRP A 86 -14.14 3.04 15.78
CA TRP A 86 -12.73 3.15 16.15
C TRP A 86 -12.31 4.61 16.27
N SER A 87 -11.27 4.83 17.07
CA SER A 87 -10.65 6.14 17.20
C SER A 87 -9.24 6.04 17.76
N VAL A 88 -8.41 7.01 17.39
CA VAL A 88 -7.15 7.32 18.08
C VAL A 88 -7.14 8.79 18.42
N SER A 89 -6.65 9.14 19.61
CA SER A 89 -6.60 10.52 20.07
C SER A 89 -5.27 11.17 19.70
N ASP A 90 -5.20 12.48 19.88
CA ASP A 90 -3.94 13.20 19.86
C ASP A 90 -2.98 12.58 20.88
N THR A 91 -1.73 12.39 20.48
CA THR A 91 -0.71 11.76 21.32
C THR A 91 0.26 12.82 21.83
N ALA A 92 0.45 12.88 23.15
CA ALA A 92 1.58 13.60 23.74
C ALA A 92 2.90 12.85 23.49
N CYS A 93 4.04 13.45 23.85
CA CYS A 93 5.33 12.76 23.79
C CYS A 93 5.26 11.41 24.53
N PHE A 94 5.91 10.39 23.97
CA PHE A 94 5.95 9.03 24.53
C PHE A 94 4.59 8.34 24.70
N GLN A 95 3.55 8.78 23.97
CA GLN A 95 2.24 8.12 23.96
C GLN A 95 1.99 7.39 22.65
N THR A 96 1.39 6.21 22.77
CA THR A 96 1.02 5.37 21.63
C THR A 96 -0.34 4.74 21.89
N HIS A 97 -1.30 5.01 21.01
CA HIS A 97 -2.55 4.28 20.95
C HIS A 97 -2.33 2.97 20.22
N LYS A 98 -2.89 1.89 20.77
CA LYS A 98 -2.81 0.56 20.21
C LYS A 98 -4.22 0.01 20.04
N ILE A 99 -4.50 -0.56 18.86
CA ILE A 99 -5.74 -1.25 18.55
C ILE A 99 -5.39 -2.68 18.18
N ASN A 100 -5.97 -3.62 18.91
CA ASN A 100 -6.01 -5.03 18.53
C ASN A 100 -7.40 -5.30 17.95
N TRP A 101 -7.49 -5.47 16.63
CA TRP A 101 -8.74 -5.70 15.90
C TRP A 101 -9.23 -7.14 16.06
N ASP A 102 -8.35 -8.07 16.39
CA ASP A 102 -8.71 -9.44 16.72
C ASP A 102 -9.51 -9.53 18.03
N ALA A 103 -9.35 -8.56 18.94
CA ALA A 103 -10.12 -8.44 20.18
C ALA A 103 -11.48 -7.73 20.02
N LEU A 104 -11.82 -7.23 18.83
CA LEU A 104 -13.02 -6.44 18.57
C LEU A 104 -14.10 -7.22 17.79
N GLY A 105 -15.29 -6.64 17.74
CA GLY A 105 -16.45 -7.16 17.01
C GLY A 105 -17.36 -8.06 17.85
N SER A 106 -18.32 -8.69 17.18
CA SER A 106 -19.20 -9.70 17.78
C SER A 106 -18.53 -11.06 17.96
N SER A 107 -17.45 -11.30 17.21
CA SER A 107 -16.72 -12.57 17.24
C SER A 107 -15.23 -12.36 17.54
N PRO A 108 -14.86 -11.90 18.74
CA PRO A 108 -13.45 -11.70 19.10
C PRO A 108 -12.66 -13.03 19.10
N ALA A 109 -11.38 -12.97 18.76
CA ALA A 109 -10.48 -14.12 18.82
C ALA A 109 -10.33 -14.59 20.27
N ALA A 110 -10.23 -15.91 20.47
CA ALA A 110 -10.06 -16.48 21.80
C ALA A 110 -8.72 -16.08 22.45
N ASP A 111 -7.69 -15.90 21.61
CA ASP A 111 -6.39 -15.36 21.98
C ASP A 111 -6.00 -14.28 20.95
N PRO A 112 -6.35 -13.01 21.20
CA PRO A 112 -6.12 -11.93 20.24
C PRO A 112 -4.65 -11.54 20.03
N GLY A 113 -3.73 -12.00 20.88
CA GLY A 113 -2.32 -11.64 20.75
C GLY A 113 -2.02 -10.14 20.93
N GLU A 114 -1.06 -9.65 20.14
CA GLU A 114 -0.54 -8.27 20.20
C GLU A 114 -1.39 -7.29 19.40
N ALA A 115 -1.13 -5.99 19.53
CA ALA A 115 -1.86 -4.98 18.77
C ALA A 115 -1.51 -4.99 17.26
N ASP A 116 -2.54 -5.03 16.43
CA ASP A 116 -2.47 -4.98 14.97
C ASP A 116 -2.09 -3.61 14.41
N PHE A 117 -2.48 -2.56 15.14
CA PHE A 117 -2.32 -1.19 14.73
C PHE A 117 -1.87 -0.35 15.90
N SER A 118 -0.98 0.60 15.62
CA SER A 118 -0.64 1.63 16.56
C SER A 118 -0.44 2.99 15.90
N TYR A 119 -0.75 4.02 16.67
CA TYR A 119 -0.58 5.41 16.29
C TYR A 119 0.02 6.17 17.47
N GLY A 120 1.15 6.82 17.23
CA GLY A 120 1.78 7.67 18.23
C GLY A 120 3.28 7.77 18.04
N THR A 121 3.97 8.16 19.11
CA THR A 121 5.40 8.42 19.11
C THR A 121 6.06 7.83 20.36
N SER A 122 7.24 7.26 20.19
CA SER A 122 8.08 6.78 21.29
C SER A 122 9.01 7.87 21.84
N ASP A 123 8.96 9.08 21.29
CA ASP A 123 9.71 10.25 21.73
C ASP A 123 8.84 11.51 21.56
N CYS A 124 9.45 12.67 21.31
CA CYS A 124 8.75 13.92 21.01
C CYS A 124 8.71 14.24 19.51
N SER A 125 8.90 13.23 18.66
CA SER A 125 8.79 13.37 17.21
C SER A 125 7.33 13.26 16.75
N PRO A 126 6.99 13.73 15.53
CA PRO A 126 5.63 13.57 15.02
C PRO A 126 5.19 12.10 15.05
N PRO A 127 3.93 11.82 15.40
CA PRO A 127 3.44 10.45 15.48
C PRO A 127 3.48 9.77 14.12
N SER A 128 3.46 8.45 14.15
CA SER A 128 3.43 7.63 12.95
C SER A 128 2.45 6.50 13.10
N PHE A 129 2.04 5.93 11.96
CA PHE A 129 1.25 4.72 11.94
C PHE A 129 2.16 3.51 11.87
N HIS A 130 1.83 2.48 12.66
CA HIS A 130 2.48 1.19 12.54
C HIS A 130 1.45 0.06 12.51
N ALA A 131 1.63 -0.82 11.54
CA ALA A 131 0.95 -2.10 11.43
C ALA A 131 1.90 -3.05 10.68
N THR A 132 1.87 -4.35 10.99
CA THR A 132 2.69 -5.36 10.28
C THR A 132 2.34 -5.40 8.80
N HIS A 133 1.03 -5.38 8.49
CA HIS A 133 0.50 -5.26 7.14
C HIS A 133 -0.56 -4.17 7.14
N GLY A 134 -0.22 -2.99 6.60
CA GLY A 134 -1.08 -1.83 6.66
C GLY A 134 -0.87 -0.87 5.48
N SER A 135 -1.94 -0.23 5.04
CA SER A 135 -1.89 0.83 4.03
C SER A 135 -2.93 1.90 4.30
N LEU A 136 -2.60 3.14 3.97
CA LEU A 136 -3.58 4.22 3.85
C LEU A 136 -4.05 4.26 2.40
N VAL A 137 -5.37 4.23 2.19
CA VAL A 137 -5.96 4.24 0.85
C VAL A 137 -6.88 5.45 0.66
N PRO A 138 -6.95 6.03 -0.55
CA PRO A 138 -7.80 7.19 -0.83
C PRO A 138 -9.29 6.93 -0.62
N PRO A 139 -10.11 8.00 -0.48
CA PRO A 139 -11.55 7.87 -0.35
C PRO A 139 -12.20 7.05 -1.48
N GLY A 140 -13.13 6.18 -1.09
CA GLY A 140 -13.88 5.32 -2.03
C GLY A 140 -13.06 4.20 -2.68
N THR A 141 -11.82 3.96 -2.23
CA THR A 141 -10.99 2.86 -2.72
C THR A 141 -10.94 1.68 -1.73
N ALA A 142 -10.49 0.53 -2.25
CA ALA A 142 -10.32 -0.72 -1.51
C ALA A 142 -11.54 -1.12 -0.65
N THR A 143 -12.75 -0.96 -1.20
CA THR A 143 -14.02 -1.09 -0.45
C THR A 143 -14.45 -2.53 -0.19
N ASP A 144 -13.85 -3.50 -0.87
CA ASP A 144 -14.08 -4.93 -0.67
C ASP A 144 -12.88 -5.61 0.01
N VAL A 145 -13.13 -6.80 0.56
CA VAL A 145 -12.14 -7.53 1.37
C VAL A 145 -10.85 -7.83 0.60
N MET A 146 -10.94 -8.18 -0.68
CA MET A 146 -9.77 -8.62 -1.44
C MET A 146 -8.92 -7.44 -1.87
N THR A 147 -9.54 -6.33 -2.28
CA THR A 147 -8.81 -5.10 -2.60
C THR A 147 -8.18 -4.47 -1.35
N CYS A 148 -8.88 -4.46 -0.21
CA CYS A 148 -8.32 -3.97 1.05
C CYS A 148 -7.16 -4.83 1.55
N ARG A 149 -7.30 -6.17 1.50
CA ARG A 149 -6.21 -7.09 1.81
C ARG A 149 -5.01 -6.85 0.90
N SER A 150 -5.22 -6.70 -0.40
CA SER A 150 -4.14 -6.45 -1.35
C SER A 150 -3.42 -5.12 -1.06
N ALA A 151 -4.17 -4.07 -0.72
CA ALA A 151 -3.59 -2.78 -0.35
C ALA A 151 -2.77 -2.88 0.94
N ALA A 152 -3.31 -3.52 1.98
CA ALA A 152 -2.62 -3.72 3.25
C ALA A 152 -1.28 -4.46 3.09
N MET A 153 -1.26 -5.51 2.25
CA MET A 153 -0.05 -6.28 1.96
C MET A 153 0.99 -5.50 1.14
N ALA A 154 0.58 -4.47 0.40
CA ALA A 154 1.50 -3.63 -0.36
C ALA A 154 2.30 -2.66 0.52
N GLY A 155 1.83 -2.35 1.74
CA GLY A 155 2.56 -1.58 2.74
C GLY A 155 2.80 -0.11 2.35
N ALA A 156 1.91 0.79 2.75
CA ALA A 156 2.01 2.22 2.41
C ALA A 156 1.50 3.17 3.51
N LEU A 157 1.73 2.82 4.78
CA LEU A 157 1.36 3.70 5.89
C LEU A 157 2.34 4.89 6.03
N PRO A 158 1.84 6.10 6.33
CA PRO A 158 2.69 7.26 6.62
C PRO A 158 3.59 7.04 7.86
N ILE A 159 4.87 7.37 7.71
CA ILE A 159 5.89 7.27 8.76
C ILE A 159 5.94 8.54 9.64
N TRP A 160 5.33 9.64 9.19
CA TRP A 160 5.29 10.90 9.93
C TRP A 160 3.96 11.59 9.67
N VAL A 161 3.23 11.91 10.72
CA VAL A 161 1.91 12.54 10.65
C VAL A 161 1.94 13.82 11.48
N ASN A 162 1.75 14.95 10.83
CA ASN A 162 1.64 16.25 11.49
C ASN A 162 0.37 16.96 11.00
N ASN A 163 -0.14 17.92 11.77
CA ASN A 163 -1.37 18.65 11.40
C ASN A 163 -1.25 19.48 10.11
N ARG A 164 -0.05 19.77 9.61
CA ARG A 164 0.15 20.65 8.44
C ARG A 164 -0.03 19.92 7.12
N ASP A 165 0.31 18.63 7.08
CA ASP A 165 0.48 17.89 5.83
C ASP A 165 -0.60 16.79 5.66
N LEU A 166 -1.71 16.85 6.43
CA LEU A 166 -2.71 15.77 6.46
C LEU A 166 -3.32 15.45 5.09
N GLU A 167 -3.69 16.48 4.33
CA GLU A 167 -4.23 16.30 2.98
C GLU A 167 -3.16 15.73 2.03
N GLU A 168 -1.91 16.18 2.13
CA GLU A 168 -0.79 15.67 1.32
C GLU A 168 -0.50 14.19 1.62
N LEU A 169 -0.66 13.79 2.88
CA LEU A 169 -0.55 12.42 3.33
C LEU A 169 -1.78 11.56 2.99
N GLY A 170 -2.87 12.17 2.48
CA GLY A 170 -4.12 11.47 2.20
C GLY A 170 -4.96 11.12 3.43
N LEU A 171 -4.68 11.75 4.58
CA LEU A 171 -5.42 11.61 5.83
C LEU A 171 -6.60 12.57 5.85
N VAL A 172 -7.64 12.21 5.11
CA VAL A 172 -8.85 13.01 4.93
C VAL A 172 -10.09 12.16 5.23
N PRO A 173 -11.25 12.78 5.56
CA PRO A 173 -12.50 12.05 5.68
C PRO A 173 -12.83 11.21 4.44
N GLY A 174 -13.29 9.98 4.66
CA GLY A 174 -13.56 8.96 3.65
C GLY A 174 -12.36 8.11 3.25
N ALA A 175 -11.12 8.54 3.55
CA ALA A 175 -9.94 7.68 3.39
C ALA A 175 -10.02 6.50 4.37
N ALA A 176 -9.31 5.42 4.10
CA ALA A 176 -9.34 4.25 4.97
C ALA A 176 -7.95 3.68 5.24
N ILE A 177 -7.80 3.10 6.42
CA ILE A 177 -6.62 2.30 6.77
C ILE A 177 -6.99 0.83 6.57
N CYS A 178 -6.34 0.20 5.61
CA CYS A 178 -6.48 -1.24 5.32
C CYS A 178 -5.41 -2.02 6.07
N ILE A 179 -5.81 -3.02 6.86
CA ILE A 179 -4.93 -3.81 7.73
C ILE A 179 -5.22 -5.29 7.55
N VAL A 180 -4.17 -6.12 7.64
CA VAL A 180 -4.30 -7.57 7.81
C VAL A 180 -3.69 -7.96 9.15
N THR A 181 -4.53 -8.51 10.03
CA THR A 181 -4.14 -8.92 11.38
C THR A 181 -3.31 -10.20 11.36
N ASP A 182 -2.67 -10.54 12.48
CA ASP A 182 -1.93 -11.82 12.59
C ASP A 182 -2.88 -13.03 12.59
N GLN A 183 -4.14 -12.86 13.04
CA GLN A 183 -5.18 -13.89 12.90
C GLN A 183 -5.80 -13.94 11.50
N GLY A 184 -5.30 -13.12 10.55
CA GLY A 184 -5.74 -13.12 9.16
C GLY A 184 -7.06 -12.41 8.90
N ARG A 185 -7.58 -11.63 9.86
CA ARG A 185 -8.71 -10.72 9.60
C ARG A 185 -8.26 -9.62 8.66
N VAL A 186 -9.20 -9.15 7.85
CA VAL A 186 -9.00 -7.96 7.03
C VAL A 186 -9.82 -6.84 7.64
N VAL A 187 -9.19 -5.69 7.87
CA VAL A 187 -9.84 -4.52 8.46
C VAL A 187 -9.76 -3.37 7.48
N ARG A 188 -10.89 -2.74 7.20
CA ARG A 188 -10.95 -1.43 6.54
C ARG A 188 -11.48 -0.42 7.53
N ALA A 189 -10.58 0.34 8.15
CA ALA A 189 -10.90 1.38 9.11
C ALA A 189 -11.08 2.72 8.37
N GLU A 190 -12.33 3.07 8.03
CA GLU A 190 -12.66 4.34 7.38
C GLU A 190 -12.54 5.49 8.39
N ILE A 191 -11.93 6.58 7.94
CA ILE A 191 -11.79 7.82 8.69
C ILE A 191 -13.03 8.65 8.40
N ASP A 192 -13.94 8.74 9.35
CA ASP A 192 -15.14 9.57 9.21
C ASP A 192 -14.81 11.03 9.55
N GLU A 193 -13.86 11.24 10.47
CA GLU A 193 -13.47 12.57 10.94
C GLU A 193 -12.00 12.64 11.34
N VAL A 194 -11.38 13.78 10.98
CA VAL A 194 -10.03 14.17 11.40
C VAL A 194 -10.15 15.38 12.32
N ILE A 195 -9.68 15.25 13.56
CA ILE A 195 -9.77 16.29 14.58
C ILE A 195 -8.38 16.89 14.78
N THR A 196 -8.18 18.11 14.30
CA THR A 196 -6.90 18.81 14.40
C THR A 196 -6.88 19.75 15.60
N LEU A 197 -5.97 19.54 16.54
CA LEU A 197 -5.75 20.43 17.69
C LEU A 197 -4.58 21.37 17.42
N SER A 198 -4.86 22.58 16.92
CA SER A 198 -3.86 23.65 16.66
C SER A 198 -2.68 23.24 15.75
N ASN A 199 -1.87 24.19 15.26
CA ASN A 199 -0.82 23.90 14.25
C ASN A 199 0.42 23.14 14.77
N ILE A 200 0.39 22.66 16.02
CA ILE A 200 1.53 22.07 16.74
C ILE A 200 1.27 20.62 17.17
N GLY A 201 0.01 20.17 17.17
CA GLY A 201 -0.36 18.84 17.65
C GLY A 201 -0.36 17.73 16.59
N SER A 202 -0.51 16.52 17.08
CA SER A 202 -0.93 15.34 16.32
C SER A 202 -2.43 15.38 16.08
N PRO A 203 -2.94 14.98 14.91
CA PRO A 203 -4.38 14.84 14.72
C PRO A 203 -4.92 13.66 15.52
N SER A 204 -6.19 13.75 15.90
CA SER A 204 -7.00 12.58 16.27
C SER A 204 -7.79 12.10 15.05
N PHE A 205 -8.10 10.81 15.00
CA PHE A 205 -8.91 10.21 13.94
C PHE A 205 -10.02 9.38 14.57
N ARG A 206 -11.20 9.40 13.98
CA ARG A 206 -12.28 8.48 14.35
C ARG A 206 -13.11 8.09 13.13
N GLY A 207 -13.75 6.94 13.24
CA GLY A 207 -14.75 6.53 12.28
C GLY A 207 -15.23 5.11 12.48
N THR A 208 -15.56 4.47 11.36
CA THR A 208 -16.15 3.14 11.32
C THR A 208 -15.23 2.16 10.60
N ALA A 209 -14.97 1.01 11.21
CA ALA A 209 -14.18 -0.05 10.63
C ALA A 209 -15.05 -1.24 10.24
N LYS A 210 -14.78 -1.80 9.06
CA LYS A 210 -15.31 -3.09 8.61
C LYS A 210 -14.27 -4.17 8.87
N ILE A 211 -14.66 -5.24 9.56
CA ILE A 211 -13.80 -6.37 9.90
C ILE A 211 -14.34 -7.62 9.21
N TRP A 212 -13.59 -8.13 8.25
CA TRP A 212 -13.86 -9.43 7.62
C TRP A 212 -13.10 -10.53 8.34
N ILE A 213 -13.84 -11.52 8.82
CA ILE A 213 -13.30 -12.69 9.51
C ILE A 213 -13.14 -13.84 8.49
N PRO A 214 -11.97 -14.49 8.42
CA PRO A 214 -11.77 -15.64 7.54
C PRO A 214 -12.68 -16.82 7.94
N LYS A 215 -13.11 -17.60 6.95
CA LYS A 215 -13.95 -18.81 7.11
C LYS A 215 -13.15 -20.09 6.97
#